data_AF-C7MYC7-F1
#
_entry.id   AF-C7MYC7-F1
#
_cell.length_a   1.000
_cell.length_b   1.000
_cell.length_c   1.000
_cell.angle_alpha   90.00
_cell.angle_beta   90.00
_cell.angle_gamma   90.00
#
_symmetry.space_group_name_H-M   'P 1'
#
loop_
_entity.id
_entity.type
_entity.pdbx_description
1 polymer ?
#
loop_
_entity_poly.entity_id
_entity_poly.type
_entity_poly.pdbx_seq_one_letter_code
_entity_poly.pdbx_strand_id
1 'polypeptide(L)'
;MRRLAEAVYASDGGAAPEITMKPPETVEITLRGGRKQASLVLADVAVRDDGDACLPDTALVGALAMETTPNKAVVFLVYDGQDGPDSGSEEELTRLLTSLRVPDKDKITTTVVTPTP
;
A
#
# COMPACT_ATOMS: atom_id res chain seq x y z
N MET A 1 -6.68 -4.31 -6.49
CA MET A 1 -5.33 -3.72 -6.54
C MET A 1 -4.99 -3.18 -7.93
N ARG A 2 -4.93 -3.99 -9.01
CA ARG A 2 -4.70 -3.50 -10.40
C ARG A 2 -5.44 -2.19 -10.78
N ARG A 3 -6.77 -2.18 -10.74
CA ARG A 3 -7.58 -0.97 -11.08
C ARG A 3 -7.23 0.28 -10.28
N LEU A 4 -6.73 0.09 -9.07
CA LEU A 4 -6.37 1.19 -8.19
C LEU A 4 -4.96 1.70 -8.49
N ALA A 5 -4.02 0.81 -8.82
CA ALA A 5 -2.72 1.20 -9.35
C ALA A 5 -2.89 1.93 -10.70
N GLU A 6 -3.79 1.46 -11.57
CA GLU A 6 -4.16 2.17 -12.82
C GLU A 6 -4.68 3.57 -12.53
N ALA A 7 -5.56 3.74 -11.55
CA ALA A 7 -6.14 5.05 -11.22
C ALA A 7 -5.15 6.03 -10.58
N VAL A 8 -4.13 5.53 -9.86
CA VAL A 8 -3.14 6.36 -9.16
C VAL A 8 -2.00 6.77 -10.08
N TYR A 9 -1.59 5.90 -11.00
CA TYR A 9 -0.45 6.10 -11.89
C TYR A 9 -0.83 6.30 -13.35
N ALA A 10 -2.11 6.54 -13.65
CA ALA A 10 -2.50 7.10 -14.93
C ALA A 10 -2.20 8.60 -14.92
N SER A 11 -1.40 9.06 -15.87
CA SER A 11 -1.24 10.48 -16.14
C SER A 11 -2.48 11.04 -16.84
N ASP A 12 -2.75 12.33 -16.61
CA ASP A 12 -3.91 13.02 -17.17
C ASP A 12 -3.79 13.14 -18.70
N GLY A 13 -4.51 12.29 -19.42
CA GLY A 13 -4.47 12.24 -20.88
C GLY A 13 -3.32 11.41 -21.46
N GLY A 14 -2.54 10.76 -20.59
CA GLY A 14 -1.40 9.93 -20.94
C GLY A 14 -1.71 8.46 -21.23
N ALA A 15 -0.65 7.70 -21.50
CA ALA A 15 -0.75 6.27 -21.69
C ALA A 15 -1.00 5.56 -20.35
N ALA A 16 -1.85 4.52 -20.35
CA ALA A 16 -2.05 3.72 -19.16
C ALA A 16 -0.74 3.07 -18.68
N PRO A 17 -0.51 2.99 -17.34
CA PRO A 17 0.68 2.37 -16.79
C PRO A 17 0.70 0.86 -17.08
N GLU A 18 1.90 0.30 -17.16
CA GLU A 18 2.07 -1.14 -17.28
C GLU A 18 2.20 -1.77 -15.89
N ILE A 19 1.35 -2.77 -15.59
CA ILE A 19 1.24 -3.33 -14.24
C ILE A 19 1.52 -4.83 -14.27
N THR A 20 2.61 -5.21 -13.62
CA THR A 20 3.00 -6.62 -13.43
C THR A 20 2.59 -7.07 -12.04
N MET A 21 1.53 -7.88 -11.99
CA MET A 21 1.02 -8.45 -10.74
C MET A 21 1.88 -9.65 -10.32
N LYS A 22 2.33 -9.66 -9.07
CA LYS A 22 2.96 -10.86 -8.49
C LYS A 22 1.89 -11.86 -8.02
N PRO A 23 2.22 -13.16 -7.92
CA PRO A 23 1.32 -14.15 -7.35
C PRO A 23 0.87 -13.74 -5.94
N PRO A 24 -0.42 -13.92 -5.58
CA PRO A 24 -0.88 -13.70 -4.23
C PRO A 24 -0.20 -14.64 -3.24
N GLU A 25 0.17 -14.11 -2.09
CA GLU A 25 0.71 -14.87 -0.96
C GLU A 25 -0.28 -14.87 0.20
N THR A 26 -0.30 -15.98 0.93
CA THR A 26 -1.05 -16.08 2.19
C THR A 26 -0.11 -15.79 3.34
N VAL A 27 -0.43 -14.77 4.14
CA VAL A 27 0.39 -14.32 5.26
C VAL A 27 -0.42 -14.31 6.55
N GLU A 28 0.25 -14.51 7.68
CA GLU A 28 -0.35 -14.40 9.01
C GLU A 28 -0.04 -13.02 9.59
N ILE A 29 -1.07 -12.30 10.06
CA ILE A 29 -0.90 -11.04 10.78
C ILE A 29 -1.56 -11.08 12.15
N THR A 30 -1.03 -10.28 13.07
CA THR A 30 -1.47 -10.27 14.48
C THR A 30 -2.31 -9.04 14.75
N LEU A 31 -3.61 -9.23 15.01
CA LEU A 31 -4.53 -8.17 15.41
C LEU A 31 -5.06 -8.37 16.83
N ARG A 32 -5.78 -7.37 17.34
CA ARG A 32 -6.52 -7.48 18.61
C ARG A 32 -7.60 -8.56 18.45
N GLY A 33 -7.32 -9.76 18.98
CA GLY A 33 -8.15 -10.95 18.80
C GLY A 33 -7.37 -12.19 18.32
N GLY A 34 -6.09 -12.04 18.00
CA GLY A 34 -5.19 -13.15 17.66
C GLY A 34 -4.61 -13.04 16.26
N ARG A 35 -4.04 -14.16 15.81
CA ARG A 35 -3.49 -14.33 14.46
C ARG A 35 -4.62 -14.50 13.46
N LYS A 36 -4.50 -13.83 12.32
CA LYS A 36 -5.43 -13.92 11.20
C LYS A 36 -4.68 -14.14 9.90
N GLN A 37 -5.25 -14.95 9.02
CA GLN A 37 -4.79 -15.10 7.65
C GLN A 37 -5.21 -13.87 6.84
N ALA A 38 -4.32 -13.41 5.97
CA ALA A 38 -4.53 -12.33 5.04
C ALA A 38 -3.91 -12.69 3.69
N SER A 39 -4.43 -12.09 2.62
CA SER A 39 -3.86 -12.21 1.28
C SER A 39 -3.02 -10.97 0.99
N LEU A 40 -1.73 -11.18 0.73
CA LEU A 40 -0.78 -10.16 0.30
C LEU A 40 -0.62 -10.27 -1.22
N VAL A 41 -0.62 -9.13 -1.90
CA VAL A 41 -0.28 -9.06 -3.32
C VAL A 41 0.56 -7.82 -3.56
N LEU A 42 1.66 -7.99 -4.28
CA LEU A 42 2.51 -6.90 -4.76
C LEU A 42 2.33 -6.73 -6.28
N ALA A 43 2.62 -5.54 -6.77
CA ALA A 43 2.70 -5.26 -8.20
C ALA A 43 3.78 -4.22 -8.49
N ASP A 44 4.57 -4.51 -9.51
CA ASP A 44 5.47 -3.56 -10.13
C ASP A 44 4.67 -2.74 -11.14
N VAL A 45 4.85 -1.42 -11.10
CA VAL A 45 4.18 -0.46 -11.96
C VAL A 45 5.25 0.30 -12.74
N ALA A 46 5.24 0.18 -14.06
CA ALA A 46 5.99 1.07 -14.93
C ALA A 46 5.05 2.19 -15.37
N VAL A 47 5.31 3.39 -14.87
CA VAL A 47 4.59 4.60 -15.24
C VAL A 47 5.21 5.08 -16.55
N ARG A 48 4.38 5.29 -17.57
CA ARG A 48 4.91 5.74 -18.86
C ARG A 48 5.00 7.25 -18.84
N ASP A 49 6.23 7.73 -18.94
CA ASP A 49 6.56 9.16 -19.00
C ASP A 49 5.93 9.81 -20.25
N ASP A 50 4.86 10.57 -20.02
CA ASP A 50 4.27 11.48 -21.00
C ASP A 50 4.53 12.96 -20.65
N GLY A 51 5.54 13.22 -19.81
CA GLY A 51 5.98 14.58 -19.44
C GLY A 51 5.36 15.12 -18.15
N ASP A 52 4.70 14.29 -17.34
CA ASP A 52 4.21 14.67 -16.01
C ASP A 52 5.32 14.47 -14.96
N ALA A 53 6.06 15.55 -14.68
CA ALA A 53 7.16 15.55 -13.71
C ALA A 53 6.74 15.24 -12.26
N CYS A 54 5.46 15.04 -11.99
CA CYS A 54 4.96 14.72 -10.65
C CYS A 54 4.85 13.21 -10.38
N LEU A 55 4.85 12.37 -11.42
CA LEU A 55 4.76 10.92 -11.26
C LEU A 55 6.16 10.29 -11.31
N PRO A 56 6.38 9.21 -10.54
CA PRO A 56 7.61 8.45 -10.66
C PRO A 56 7.62 7.65 -11.98
N ASP A 57 8.79 7.31 -12.52
CA ASP A 57 8.94 6.43 -13.68
C ASP A 57 8.53 4.99 -13.34
N THR A 58 8.85 4.57 -12.12
CA THR A 58 8.51 3.25 -11.61
C THR A 58 7.94 3.31 -10.20
N ALA A 59 7.05 2.39 -9.88
CA ALA A 59 6.46 2.31 -8.55
C ALA A 59 6.21 0.87 -8.13
N LEU A 60 6.22 0.65 -6.82
CA LEU A 60 5.82 -0.59 -6.19
C LEU A 60 4.50 -0.38 -5.43
N VAL A 61 3.55 -1.29 -5.64
CA VAL A 61 2.25 -1.24 -4.97
C VAL A 61 2.01 -2.54 -4.21
N GLY A 62 1.75 -2.42 -2.91
CA GLY A 62 1.39 -3.54 -2.05
C GLY A 62 -0.05 -3.45 -1.59
N ALA A 63 -0.74 -4.58 -1.54
CA ALA A 63 -2.07 -4.71 -0.97
C ALA A 63 -2.14 -5.88 0.01
N LEU A 64 -2.69 -5.63 1.20
CA LEU A 64 -3.00 -6.66 2.18
C LEU A 64 -4.50 -6.68 2.45
N ALA A 65 -5.17 -7.78 2.08
CA ALA A 65 -6.59 -7.97 2.28
C ALA A 65 -6.85 -8.96 3.42
N MET A 66 -7.73 -8.58 4.35
CA MET A 66 -8.18 -9.43 5.45
C MET A 66 -9.69 -9.43 5.58
N GLU A 67 -10.27 -10.61 5.78
CA GLU A 67 -11.66 -10.75 6.21
C GLU A 67 -11.87 -10.33 7.67
N THR A 68 -12.84 -9.43 7.87
CA THR A 68 -13.23 -8.95 9.21
C THR A 68 -14.49 -9.63 9.71
N THR A 69 -15.48 -9.80 8.84
CA THR A 69 -16.70 -10.58 9.03
C THR A 69 -17.03 -11.29 7.71
N PRO A 70 -17.95 -12.27 7.69
CA PRO A 70 -18.41 -12.86 6.44
C PRO A 70 -18.82 -11.75 5.45
N ASN A 71 -18.29 -11.82 4.22
CA ASN A 71 -18.51 -10.86 3.14
C ASN A 71 -18.02 -9.42 3.40
N LYS A 72 -17.17 -9.18 4.41
CA LYS A 72 -16.51 -7.87 4.62
C LYS A 72 -15.01 -8.03 4.75
N ALA A 73 -14.27 -7.33 3.90
CA ALA A 73 -12.83 -7.26 3.95
C ALA A 73 -12.35 -5.83 4.24
N VAL A 74 -11.25 -5.73 4.97
CA VAL A 74 -10.43 -4.53 5.04
C VAL A 74 -9.22 -4.75 4.15
N VAL A 75 -8.87 -3.74 3.35
CA VAL A 75 -7.72 -3.77 2.46
C VAL A 75 -6.81 -2.60 2.82
N PHE A 76 -5.57 -2.91 3.16
CA PHE A 76 -4.49 -1.94 3.32
C PHE A 76 -3.71 -1.85 2.02
N LEU A 77 -3.33 -0.63 1.65
CA LEU A 77 -2.61 -0.34 0.41
C LEU A 77 -1.41 0.52 0.75
N VAL A 78 -0.29 0.21 0.11
CA VAL A 78 0.94 0.99 0.17
C VAL A 78 1.40 1.23 -1.25
N TYR A 79 1.83 2.45 -1.52
CA TYR A 79 2.36 2.92 -2.79
C TYR A 79 3.72 3.51 -2.52
N ASP A 80 4.69 3.18 -3.34
CA ASP A 80 6.03 3.72 -3.23
C ASP A 80 6.63 3.98 -4.61
N GLY A 81 7.04 5.22 -4.86
CA GLY A 81 7.77 5.59 -6.08
C GLY A 81 9.22 5.13 -5.98
N GLN A 82 9.77 4.58 -7.05
CA GLN A 82 11.03 3.82 -7.02
C GLN A 82 12.23 4.58 -7.59
N ASP A 83 12.10 5.89 -7.85
CA ASP A 83 13.15 6.69 -8.50
C ASP A 83 14.06 7.42 -7.51
N GLY A 84 13.78 7.31 -6.20
CA GLY A 84 14.49 8.01 -5.14
C GLY A 84 15.51 7.14 -4.38
N PRO A 85 16.51 7.74 -3.71
CA PRO A 85 17.46 7.01 -2.87
C PRO A 85 16.81 6.38 -1.62
N ASP A 86 15.62 6.84 -1.25
CA ASP A 86 14.85 6.36 -0.09
C ASP A 86 13.74 5.35 -0.50
N SER A 87 13.75 4.88 -1.76
CA SER A 87 12.77 3.92 -2.27
C SER A 87 12.85 2.61 -1.49
N GLY A 88 11.70 2.14 -1.01
CA GLY A 88 11.57 0.90 -0.27
C GLY A 88 11.59 -0.31 -1.19
N SER A 89 12.22 -1.38 -0.71
CA SER A 89 12.21 -2.70 -1.33
C SER A 89 10.88 -3.43 -1.12
N GLU A 90 10.65 -4.48 -1.90
CA GLU A 90 9.52 -5.39 -1.71
C GLU A 90 9.46 -6.02 -0.32
N GLU A 91 10.63 -6.35 0.24
CA GLU A 91 10.73 -6.90 1.58
C GLU A 91 10.28 -5.87 2.62
N GLU A 92 10.64 -4.60 2.43
CA GLU A 92 10.23 -3.50 3.31
C GLU A 92 8.74 -3.21 3.22
N LEU A 93 8.15 -3.18 2.01
CA LEU A 93 6.70 -3.02 1.85
C LEU A 93 5.93 -4.21 2.46
N THR A 94 6.42 -5.42 2.24
CA THR A 94 5.86 -6.65 2.84
C THR A 94 5.92 -6.57 4.36
N ARG A 95 7.07 -6.16 4.91
CA ARG A 95 7.26 -5.96 6.34
C ARG A 95 6.32 -4.88 6.87
N LEU A 96 6.16 -3.76 6.18
CA LEU A 96 5.26 -2.67 6.57
C LEU A 96 3.82 -3.19 6.67
N LEU A 97 3.32 -3.84 5.60
CA LEU A 97 1.95 -4.37 5.54
C LEU A 97 1.70 -5.46 6.58
N THR A 98 2.67 -6.35 6.82
CA THR A 98 2.52 -7.44 7.81
C THR A 98 2.78 -7.00 9.25
N SER A 99 3.47 -5.88 9.46
CA SER A 99 3.76 -5.32 10.79
C SER A 99 2.60 -4.56 11.42
N LEU A 100 1.46 -4.46 10.73
CA LEU A 100 0.27 -3.78 11.23
C LEU A 100 -0.14 -4.38 12.59
N ARG A 101 -0.01 -3.55 13.63
CA ARG A 101 -0.42 -3.86 14.99
C ARG A 101 -1.59 -2.96 15.35
N VAL A 102 -2.52 -3.48 16.15
CA VAL A 102 -3.49 -2.62 16.82
C VAL A 102 -2.76 -1.97 18.00
N PRO A 103 -2.52 -0.64 18.00
CA PRO A 103 -1.93 0.01 19.16
C PRO A 103 -2.83 -0.19 20.38
N ASP A 104 -2.19 -0.38 21.53
CA ASP A 104 -2.90 -0.45 22.80
C ASP A 104 -3.56 0.90 23.05
N LYS A 105 -4.88 0.95 23.26
CA LYS A 105 -5.60 2.23 23.36
C LYS A 105 -5.07 3.10 24.50
N ASP A 106 -4.59 2.47 25.56
CA ASP A 106 -4.00 3.13 26.73
C ASP A 106 -2.61 3.73 26.45
N LYS A 107 -2.03 3.43 25.27
CA LYS A 107 -0.73 3.95 24.80
C LYS A 107 -0.88 4.99 23.69
N ILE A 108 -2.11 5.37 23.31
CA ILE A 108 -2.35 6.41 22.30
C ILE A 108 -2.49 7.76 23.01
N THR A 109 -1.50 8.63 22.83
CA THR A 109 -1.60 10.04 23.22
C THR A 109 -2.02 10.87 22.00
N THR A 110 -3.18 11.51 22.06
CA THR A 110 -3.64 12.45 21.02
C THR A 110 -3.31 13.87 21.43
N THR A 111 -2.41 14.52 20.70
CA THR A 111 -2.11 15.94 20.90
C THR A 111 -2.91 16.77 19.89
N VAL A 112 -3.85 17.57 20.36
CA VAL A 112 -4.58 18.53 19.52
C VAL A 112 -3.72 19.78 19.40
N VAL A 113 -3.19 20.05 18.21
CA VAL A 113 -2.48 21.29 17.91
C VAL A 113 -3.53 22.32 17.49
N THR A 114 -3.79 23.30 18.34
CA THR A 114 -4.64 24.44 17.98
C THR A 114 -3.75 25.48 17.30
N PRO A 115 -4.06 25.94 16.08
CA PRO A 115 -3.27 26.99 15.43
C PRO A 115 -3.29 28.26 16.29
N THR A 116 -2.12 28.83 16.57
CA THR A 116 -2.00 30.16 17.18
C THR A 116 -2.33 31.23 16.13
N PRO A 117 -3.15 32.26 16.44
CA PRO A 117 -3.48 33.33 15.51
C PRO A 117 -2.29 34.18 15.09
#